data_AF-A0A956DB92-F1
#
_entry.id   AF-A0A956DB92-F1
#
_cell.length_a   1.000
_cell.length_b   1.000
_cell.length_c   1.000
_cell.angle_alpha   90.00
_cell.angle_beta   90.00
_cell.angle_gamma   90.00
#
_symmetry.space_group_name_H-M   'P 1'
#
loop_
_entity.id
_entity.type
_entity.pdbx_description
1 polymer ?
#
loop_
_entity_poly.entity_id
_entity_poly.type
_entity_poly.pdbx_seq_one_letter_code
_entity_poly.pdbx_strand_id
1 'polypeptide(L)'
;MRVVLCDTGGTREEPVAQEARQKLALSEAQVEELTQLALRVEHHFHGPRDVEWAIQHDTVYLLQARPVTVALQPGTRRWQKRRAEPKARARIVWSNVNVGEALPGVATPLTWSILSSFSELGFRRAFGSIGCTVPKDAELVGAFRGRIYLNLSEFMSILSQVPGLRPKTILALGGGGEVDRLEAEIENRGSAGFVARLPWTAARFAKENYDLQRRIEAFEELFAAERRRLQSLDLRVLASTPLDRVLGDVERLLDASGTVMLTVYGNLLSSVVVLTTALRVFAKERADVLQRDLLTGLADLDSAAPGMRLWYLAETARAEPEAKAALLAADPTHLTLEDLPSGPTRKALETFLEAFGHRGTREAEIAEPRWREDPTLLFTTLQLHLRGGGERDGDLGPLVVEERQRKVREAAEAELAKLVPAPLLPAFRHLLTLVQRFLRLRERLRGSVTEVLGFFRLVALD
;
A
#
# COMPACT_ATOMS: atom_id res chain seq x y z
N MET A 1 -29.75 4.54 -34.40
CA MET A 1 -31.14 4.97 -34.58
C MET A 1 -31.21 6.48 -34.42
N ARG A 2 -32.24 7.16 -34.96
CA ARG A 2 -32.58 8.54 -34.62
C ARG A 2 -33.95 8.58 -33.98
N VAL A 3 -34.19 9.55 -33.11
CA VAL A 3 -35.48 9.77 -32.46
C VAL A 3 -36.23 10.83 -33.26
N VAL A 4 -37.47 10.54 -33.66
CA VAL A 4 -38.34 11.48 -34.37
C VAL A 4 -39.64 11.69 -33.60
N LEU A 5 -40.19 12.90 -33.69
CA LEU A 5 -41.47 13.25 -33.07
C LEU A 5 -42.62 12.60 -33.86
N CYS A 6 -43.59 12.01 -33.16
CA CYS A 6 -44.81 11.50 -33.78
C CYS A 6 -45.87 12.61 -33.88
N ASP A 7 -46.66 12.61 -34.96
CA ASP A 7 -47.74 13.60 -35.18
C ASP A 7 -48.81 13.59 -34.07
N THR A 8 -48.96 12.45 -33.39
CA THR A 8 -49.87 12.24 -32.25
C THR A 8 -49.29 12.65 -30.90
N GLY A 9 -48.07 13.23 -30.88
CA GLY A 9 -47.28 13.43 -29.68
C GLY A 9 -46.44 12.20 -29.31
N GLY A 10 -45.38 12.44 -28.54
CA GLY A 10 -44.37 11.44 -28.21
C GLY A 10 -43.29 11.28 -29.29
N THR A 11 -42.41 10.30 -29.10
CA THR A 11 -41.26 10.04 -29.97
C THR A 11 -41.18 8.58 -30.39
N ARG A 12 -40.63 8.31 -31.57
CA ARG A 12 -40.27 6.95 -32.01
C ARG A 12 -38.83 6.89 -32.46
N GLU A 13 -38.23 5.72 -32.36
CA GLU A 13 -36.90 5.44 -32.92
C GLU A 13 -37.02 4.92 -34.35
N GLU A 14 -36.14 5.40 -35.23
CA GLU A 14 -36.03 4.88 -36.59
C GLU A 14 -34.57 4.69 -37.04
N PRO A 15 -34.29 3.77 -37.98
CA PRO A 15 -32.96 3.56 -38.50
C PRO A 15 -32.39 4.80 -39.20
N VAL A 16 -31.17 5.17 -38.85
CA VAL A 16 -30.41 6.19 -39.60
C VAL A 16 -29.91 5.54 -40.89
N ALA A 17 -30.07 6.21 -42.04
CA ALA A 17 -29.55 5.74 -43.32
C ALA A 17 -28.04 5.48 -43.27
N GLN A 18 -27.54 4.46 -43.97
CA GLN A 18 -26.14 4.01 -43.88
C GLN A 18 -25.14 5.13 -44.24
N GLU A 19 -25.45 5.94 -45.25
CA GLU A 19 -24.63 7.08 -45.70
C GLU A 19 -24.50 8.17 -44.63
N ALA A 20 -25.56 8.41 -43.84
CA ALA A 20 -25.55 9.41 -42.79
C ALA A 20 -24.78 8.95 -41.54
N ARG A 21 -24.65 7.63 -41.31
CA ARG A 21 -23.84 7.06 -40.21
C ARG A 21 -22.33 7.28 -40.40
N GLN A 22 -21.89 7.52 -41.63
CA GLN A 22 -20.49 7.75 -41.97
C GLN A 22 -20.10 9.23 -41.93
N LYS A 23 -21.06 10.14 -41.69
CA LYS A 23 -20.83 11.58 -41.56
C LYS A 23 -20.75 11.96 -40.09
N LEU A 24 -19.95 12.99 -39.78
CA LEU A 24 -19.95 13.61 -38.46
C LEU A 24 -21.34 14.21 -38.20
N ALA A 25 -21.84 14.05 -36.98
CA ALA A 25 -23.14 14.58 -36.57
C ALA A 25 -23.14 16.12 -36.45
N LEU A 26 -21.96 16.72 -36.43
CA LEU A 26 -21.73 18.16 -36.27
C LEU A 26 -20.75 18.65 -37.33
N SER A 27 -20.97 19.87 -37.80
CA SER A 27 -19.95 20.62 -38.56
C SER A 27 -18.91 21.23 -37.64
N GLU A 28 -17.74 21.61 -38.18
CA GLU A 28 -16.69 22.28 -37.41
C GLU A 28 -17.20 23.58 -36.75
N ALA A 29 -18.02 24.36 -37.46
CA ALA A 29 -18.63 25.57 -36.92
C ALA A 29 -19.54 25.29 -35.71
N GLN A 30 -20.34 24.23 -35.76
CA GLN A 30 -21.20 23.82 -34.65
C GLN A 30 -20.37 23.31 -33.45
N VAL A 31 -19.25 22.62 -33.69
CA VAL A 31 -18.32 22.20 -32.63
C VAL A 31 -17.69 23.41 -31.94
N GLU A 32 -17.27 24.42 -32.71
CA GLU A 32 -16.71 25.65 -32.15
C GLU A 32 -17.75 26.40 -31.31
N GLU A 33 -18.98 26.56 -31.81
CA GLU A 33 -20.07 27.20 -31.07
C GLU A 33 -20.42 26.46 -29.77
N LEU A 34 -20.52 25.13 -29.82
CA LEU A 34 -20.73 24.29 -28.64
C LEU A 34 -19.59 24.42 -27.62
N THR A 35 -18.34 24.50 -28.09
CA THR A 35 -17.18 24.69 -27.23
C THR A 35 -17.23 26.04 -26.53
N GLN A 36 -17.54 27.11 -27.26
CA GLN A 36 -17.70 28.45 -26.67
C GLN A 36 -18.87 28.49 -25.68
N LEU A 37 -19.99 27.83 -25.99
CA LEU A 37 -21.10 27.69 -25.05
C LEU A 37 -20.66 26.99 -23.76
N ALA A 38 -19.98 25.85 -23.85
CA ALA A 38 -19.51 25.10 -22.70
C ALA A 38 -18.56 25.93 -21.81
N LEU A 39 -17.62 26.66 -22.41
CA LEU A 39 -16.70 27.55 -21.68
C LEU A 39 -17.43 28.71 -20.99
N ARG A 40 -18.42 29.33 -21.66
CA ARG A 40 -19.25 30.38 -21.04
C ARG A 40 -20.05 29.85 -19.86
N VAL A 41 -20.63 28.66 -20.01
CA VAL A 41 -21.39 27.98 -18.94
C VAL A 41 -20.48 27.64 -17.75
N GLU A 42 -19.30 27.06 -18.00
CA GLU A 42 -18.32 26.77 -16.96
C GLU A 42 -17.87 28.04 -16.22
N HIS A 43 -17.58 29.12 -16.95
CA HIS A 43 -17.18 30.40 -16.38
C HIS A 43 -18.30 31.03 -15.53
N HIS A 44 -19.53 31.04 -16.05
CA HIS A 44 -20.70 31.61 -15.36
C HIS A 44 -20.99 30.92 -14.03
N PHE A 45 -20.86 29.58 -14.00
CA PHE A 45 -21.14 28.80 -12.80
C PHE A 45 -19.88 28.45 -11.97
N HIS A 46 -18.73 29.05 -12.29
CA HIS A 46 -17.45 28.88 -11.58
C HIS A 46 -17.02 27.42 -11.36
N GLY A 47 -17.22 26.56 -12.36
CA GLY A 47 -16.75 25.18 -12.32
C GLY A 47 -17.42 24.27 -13.34
N PRO A 48 -16.89 23.05 -13.54
CA PRO A 48 -17.28 22.17 -14.65
C PRO A 48 -18.77 21.83 -14.63
N ARG A 49 -19.39 21.84 -15.81
CA ARG A 49 -20.81 21.53 -16.01
C ARG A 49 -20.98 20.41 -17.01
N ASP A 50 -21.89 19.51 -16.68
CA ASP A 50 -22.49 18.59 -17.63
C ASP A 50 -23.62 19.34 -18.35
N VAL A 51 -23.58 19.36 -19.68
CA VAL A 51 -24.40 20.24 -20.51
C VAL A 51 -25.17 19.43 -21.55
N GLU A 52 -26.49 19.52 -21.49
CA GLU A 52 -27.38 19.02 -22.54
C GLU A 52 -27.74 20.16 -23.49
N TRP A 53 -27.68 19.89 -24.79
CA TRP A 53 -27.86 20.86 -25.84
C TRP A 53 -28.65 20.29 -27.01
N ALA A 54 -29.21 21.16 -27.84
CA ALA A 54 -29.82 20.82 -29.12
C ALA A 54 -29.44 21.84 -30.18
N ILE A 55 -29.53 21.45 -31.45
CA ILE A 55 -29.34 22.35 -32.59
C ILE A 55 -30.64 22.42 -33.37
N GLN A 56 -31.09 23.64 -33.65
CA GLN A 56 -32.20 23.89 -34.56
C GLN A 56 -31.81 25.00 -35.53
N HIS A 57 -31.90 24.74 -36.84
CA HIS A 57 -31.51 25.69 -37.90
C HIS A 57 -30.14 26.35 -37.64
N ASP A 58 -29.12 25.51 -37.40
CA ASP A 58 -27.73 25.91 -37.09
C ASP A 58 -27.53 26.76 -35.83
N THR A 59 -28.58 26.94 -35.01
CA THR A 59 -28.46 27.63 -33.72
C THR A 59 -28.35 26.60 -32.60
N VAL A 60 -27.33 26.75 -31.75
CA VAL A 60 -27.14 25.90 -30.56
C VAL A 60 -28.00 26.43 -29.40
N TYR A 61 -28.81 25.54 -28.82
CA TYR A 61 -29.62 25.80 -27.64
C TYR A 61 -29.09 25.03 -26.43
N LEU A 62 -28.93 25.72 -25.31
CA LEU A 62 -28.67 25.11 -24.01
C LEU A 62 -29.99 24.59 -23.43
N LEU A 63 -30.09 23.28 -23.21
CA LEU A 63 -31.29 22.65 -22.63
C LEU A 63 -31.14 22.49 -21.12
N GLN A 64 -29.96 22.06 -20.68
CA GLN A 64 -29.67 21.84 -19.27
C GLN A 64 -28.19 22.04 -18.96
N ALA A 65 -27.90 22.55 -17.76
CA ALA A 65 -26.56 22.58 -17.20
C ALA A 65 -26.58 22.07 -15.75
N ARG A 66 -25.86 20.99 -15.45
CA ARG A 66 -25.77 20.39 -14.11
C ARG A 66 -24.31 20.48 -13.61
N PRO A 67 -24.06 20.72 -12.31
CA PRO A 67 -22.70 20.59 -11.76
C PRO A 67 -22.14 19.19 -12.01
N VAL A 68 -20.91 19.09 -12.52
CA VAL A 68 -20.18 17.81 -12.47
C VAL A 68 -19.84 17.53 -11.01
N THR A 69 -20.55 16.60 -10.38
CA THR A 69 -20.40 16.26 -8.95
C THR A 69 -19.14 15.45 -8.65
N VAL A 70 -18.39 15.05 -9.69
CA VAL A 70 -17.07 14.44 -9.61
C VAL A 70 -16.03 15.54 -9.28
N ALA A 71 -16.17 16.19 -8.13
CA ALA A 71 -15.31 17.30 -7.69
C ALA A 71 -13.88 16.83 -7.39
N LEU A 72 -12.88 17.17 -8.22
CA LEU A 72 -11.46 17.01 -7.86
C LEU A 72 -11.18 17.94 -6.67
N GLN A 73 -11.46 17.50 -5.44
CA GLN A 73 -10.99 18.21 -4.25
C GLN A 73 -9.53 17.83 -4.01
N PRO A 74 -8.59 18.77 -4.13
CA PRO A 74 -7.23 18.56 -3.69
C PRO A 74 -7.18 18.58 -2.15
N GLY A 75 -6.28 17.79 -1.56
CA GLY A 75 -6.28 17.34 -0.17
C GLY A 75 -6.14 18.37 0.97
N THR A 76 -5.58 17.88 2.09
CA THR A 76 -5.49 18.37 3.50
C THR A 76 -5.76 19.86 3.86
N ARG A 77 -6.14 20.16 5.12
CA ARG A 77 -6.34 21.54 5.65
C ARG A 77 -5.17 22.52 5.40
N ARG A 78 -3.96 22.02 5.11
CA ARG A 78 -2.78 22.84 4.74
C ARG A 78 -2.84 23.34 3.28
N TRP A 79 -3.61 22.69 2.41
CA TRP A 79 -3.84 23.05 1.00
C TRP A 79 -4.56 24.39 0.83
N GLN A 80 -5.37 24.79 1.81
CA GLN A 80 -6.09 26.06 1.77
C GLN A 80 -5.14 27.27 1.96
N LYS A 81 -4.00 27.09 2.65
CA LYS A 81 -3.06 28.19 2.94
C LYS A 81 -2.12 28.53 1.78
N ARG A 82 -1.93 27.64 0.79
CA ARG A 82 -1.10 27.92 -0.41
C ARG A 82 -1.98 28.37 -1.58
N ARG A 83 -2.46 29.62 -1.54
CA ARG A 83 -2.78 30.39 -2.76
C ARG A 83 -1.46 30.80 -3.44
N ALA A 84 -0.73 29.84 -3.99
CA ALA A 84 0.27 30.09 -5.02
C ALA A 84 -0.30 29.60 -6.35
N GLU A 85 -0.01 30.35 -7.41
CA GLU A 85 -0.66 30.37 -8.72
C GLU A 85 -1.12 29.00 -9.27
N PRO A 86 -2.28 28.93 -9.96
CA PRO A 86 -2.83 27.71 -10.56
C PRO A 86 -1.84 26.91 -11.43
N LYS A 87 -0.85 27.58 -12.05
CA LYS A 87 0.17 26.95 -12.90
C LYS A 87 1.16 26.04 -12.15
N ALA A 88 1.42 26.28 -10.86
CA ALA A 88 2.28 25.40 -10.06
C ALA A 88 1.60 24.07 -9.70
N ARG A 89 0.26 24.04 -9.73
CA ARG A 89 -0.56 22.89 -9.28
C ARG A 89 -0.77 21.82 -10.34
N ALA A 90 -0.70 22.18 -11.63
CA ALA A 90 -0.88 21.24 -12.76
C ALA A 90 0.30 20.27 -12.96
N ARG A 91 1.39 20.43 -12.19
CA ARG A 91 2.67 19.73 -12.37
C ARG A 91 3.03 18.76 -11.25
N ILE A 92 2.22 18.68 -10.20
CA ILE A 92 2.45 17.77 -9.08
C ILE A 92 1.76 16.44 -9.39
N VAL A 93 2.54 15.36 -9.41
CA VAL A 93 2.02 14.03 -9.66
C VAL A 93 1.85 13.28 -8.34
N TRP A 94 0.61 12.89 -8.11
CA TRP A 94 0.19 12.07 -6.99
C TRP A 94 -0.05 10.65 -7.49
N SER A 95 0.50 9.66 -6.80
CA SER A 95 0.29 8.25 -7.12
C SER A 95 -0.34 7.51 -5.94
N ASN A 96 -1.30 6.65 -6.25
CA ASN A 96 -1.90 5.73 -5.32
C ASN A 96 -1.52 4.26 -5.61
N VAL A 97 -0.52 3.98 -6.46
CA VAL A 97 -0.21 2.58 -6.81
C VAL A 97 0.21 1.78 -5.58
N ASN A 98 1.30 2.19 -4.92
CA ASN A 98 1.80 1.47 -3.74
C ASN A 98 0.85 1.57 -2.53
N VAL A 99 0.26 2.76 -2.30
CA VAL A 99 -0.64 2.95 -1.15
C VAL A 99 -1.98 2.26 -1.37
N GLY A 100 -2.44 2.18 -2.61
CA GLY A 100 -3.68 1.49 -2.97
C GLY A 100 -3.59 -0.02 -2.79
N GLU A 101 -2.39 -0.61 -2.82
CA GLU A 101 -2.17 -2.01 -2.41
C GLU A 101 -2.29 -2.18 -0.89
N ALA A 102 -1.69 -1.27 -0.11
CA ALA A 102 -1.68 -1.37 1.35
C ALA A 102 -3.02 -0.95 1.99
N LEU A 103 -3.70 0.03 1.40
CA LEU A 103 -5.01 0.51 1.81
C LEU A 103 -5.88 0.65 0.55
N PRO A 104 -6.45 -0.47 0.05
CA PRO A 104 -7.36 -0.41 -1.08
C PRO A 104 -8.64 0.33 -0.69
N GLY A 105 -9.27 1.02 -1.64
CA GLY A 105 -10.53 1.73 -1.41
C GLY A 105 -10.38 3.09 -0.75
N VAL A 106 -11.36 3.48 0.09
CA VAL A 106 -11.39 4.77 0.78
C VAL A 106 -11.06 4.61 2.26
N ALA A 107 -10.20 5.47 2.76
CA ALA A 107 -9.88 5.63 4.18
C ALA A 107 -10.97 6.43 4.90
N THR A 108 -11.42 5.95 6.04
CA THR A 108 -12.29 6.72 6.95
C THR A 108 -11.55 7.93 7.56
N PRO A 109 -12.27 8.95 8.07
CA PRO A 109 -11.64 10.08 8.75
C PRO A 109 -10.74 9.67 9.93
N LEU A 110 -11.15 8.65 10.71
CA LEU A 110 -10.36 8.09 11.81
C LEU A 110 -9.06 7.45 11.30
N THR A 111 -9.16 6.64 10.24
CA THR A 111 -7.98 6.02 9.62
C THR A 111 -7.03 7.09 9.10
N TRP A 112 -7.55 8.13 8.43
CA TRP A 112 -6.73 9.23 7.93
C TRP A 112 -6.08 10.07 9.05
N SER A 113 -6.77 10.33 10.16
CA SER A 113 -6.19 11.10 11.28
C SER A 113 -4.97 10.42 11.91
N ILE A 114 -4.93 9.08 11.87
CA ILE A 114 -3.83 8.28 12.41
C ILE A 114 -2.73 8.09 11.35
N LEU A 115 -3.08 7.59 10.16
CA LEU A 115 -2.10 7.23 9.14
C LEU A 115 -1.40 8.44 8.51
N SER A 116 -2.06 9.59 8.38
CA SER A 116 -1.45 10.77 7.74
C SER A 116 -0.18 11.23 8.48
N SER A 117 -0.26 11.40 9.79
CA SER A 117 0.86 11.79 10.65
C SER A 117 1.95 10.72 10.68
N PHE A 118 1.54 9.45 10.81
CA PHE A 118 2.45 8.31 10.83
C PHE A 118 3.26 8.21 9.52
N SER A 119 2.60 8.28 8.37
CA SER A 119 3.25 8.16 7.06
C SER A 119 4.12 9.38 6.72
N GLU A 120 3.67 10.61 6.99
CA GLU A 120 4.46 11.83 6.75
C GLU A 120 5.77 11.82 7.56
N LEU A 121 5.68 11.51 8.87
CA LEU A 121 6.86 11.35 9.72
C LEU A 121 7.77 10.21 9.21
N GLY A 122 7.14 9.13 8.76
CA GLY A 122 7.81 7.97 8.21
C GLY A 122 8.70 8.28 7.03
N PHE A 123 8.15 8.89 5.99
CA PHE A 123 8.92 9.25 4.80
C PHE A 123 10.00 10.28 5.10
N ARG A 124 9.73 11.27 5.96
CA ARG A 124 10.74 12.25 6.39
C ARG A 124 11.95 11.59 7.05
N ARG A 125 11.69 10.66 7.99
CA ARG A 125 12.76 9.90 8.66
C ARG A 125 13.51 9.00 7.67
N ALA A 126 12.80 8.33 6.77
CA ALA A 126 13.41 7.46 5.75
C ALA A 126 14.36 8.26 4.84
N PHE A 127 13.94 9.39 4.27
CA PHE A 127 14.82 10.24 3.46
C PHE A 127 15.97 10.84 4.28
N GLY A 128 15.68 11.27 5.51
CA GLY A 128 16.71 11.73 6.42
C GLY A 128 17.76 10.65 6.70
N SER A 129 17.36 9.38 6.86
CA SER A 129 18.23 8.23 7.17
C SER A 129 19.35 8.06 6.14
N ILE A 130 19.02 8.21 4.85
CA ILE A 130 19.99 8.11 3.75
C ILE A 130 20.77 9.41 3.52
N GLY A 131 20.54 10.47 4.31
CA GLY A 131 21.26 11.74 4.22
C GLY A 131 20.63 12.79 3.30
N CYS A 132 19.41 12.54 2.80
CA CYS A 132 18.68 13.54 2.03
C CYS A 132 18.13 14.65 2.93
N THR A 133 18.15 15.88 2.44
CA THR A 133 17.46 16.99 3.10
C THR A 133 16.01 17.02 2.65
N VAL A 134 15.07 16.99 3.59
CA VAL A 134 13.63 17.08 3.30
C VAL A 134 13.14 18.50 3.60
N PRO A 135 12.56 19.22 2.63
CA PRO A 135 11.99 20.55 2.87
C PRO A 135 10.93 20.52 3.99
N LYS A 136 10.90 21.55 4.85
CA LYS A 136 9.95 21.64 5.97
C LYS A 136 8.49 21.75 5.49
N ASP A 137 8.31 22.25 4.28
CA ASP A 137 7.04 22.48 3.60
C ASP A 137 6.72 21.41 2.56
N ALA A 138 7.60 20.42 2.34
CA ALA A 138 7.31 19.27 1.50
C ALA A 138 6.04 18.57 1.99
N GLU A 139 5.19 18.16 1.06
CA GLU A 139 4.00 17.36 1.38
C GLU A 139 4.18 16.00 0.75
N LEU A 140 4.36 14.96 1.59
CA LEU A 140 4.73 13.64 1.12
C LEU A 140 3.50 12.75 0.92
N VAL A 141 2.44 12.99 1.69
CA VAL A 141 1.21 12.21 1.68
C VAL A 141 -0.01 13.12 1.61
N GLY A 142 -0.99 12.76 0.80
CA GLY A 142 -2.24 13.50 0.63
C GLY A 142 -3.45 12.57 0.57
N ALA A 143 -4.61 13.08 0.99
CA ALA A 143 -5.88 12.38 0.86
C ALA A 143 -6.82 13.13 -0.09
N PHE A 144 -7.33 12.42 -1.09
CA PHE A 144 -8.22 12.96 -2.12
C PHE A 144 -9.46 12.06 -2.18
N ARG A 145 -10.61 12.59 -1.75
CA ARG A 145 -11.88 11.82 -1.64
C ARG A 145 -11.75 10.51 -0.86
N GLY A 146 -11.05 10.57 0.27
CA GLY A 146 -10.77 9.41 1.12
C GLY A 146 -9.70 8.46 0.57
N ARG A 147 -9.20 8.61 -0.66
CA ARG A 147 -8.07 7.81 -1.15
C ARG A 147 -6.75 8.48 -0.77
N ILE A 148 -5.78 7.69 -0.35
CA ILE A 148 -4.45 8.18 0.03
C ILE A 148 -3.51 8.11 -1.17
N TYR A 149 -2.72 9.16 -1.35
CA TYR A 149 -1.75 9.30 -2.44
C TYR A 149 -0.41 9.75 -1.89
N LEU A 150 0.67 9.32 -2.55
CA LEU A 150 2.02 9.82 -2.33
C LEU A 150 2.37 10.88 -3.36
N ASN A 151 3.07 11.93 -2.93
CA ASN A 151 3.56 12.97 -3.81
C ASN A 151 4.84 12.51 -4.52
N LEU A 152 4.72 11.94 -5.72
CA LEU A 152 5.87 11.43 -6.45
C LEU A 152 6.84 12.54 -6.85
N SER A 153 6.33 13.73 -7.18
CA SER A 153 7.18 14.88 -7.53
C SER A 153 8.10 15.28 -6.38
N GLU A 154 7.59 15.35 -5.14
CA GLU A 154 8.41 15.65 -3.96
C GLU A 154 9.39 14.52 -3.64
N PHE A 155 8.95 13.25 -3.72
CA PHE A 155 9.82 12.10 -3.49
C PHE A 155 11.01 12.11 -4.46
N MET A 156 10.75 12.35 -5.74
CA MET A 156 11.80 12.42 -6.75
C MET A 156 12.72 13.64 -6.56
N SER A 157 12.15 14.80 -6.23
CA SER A 157 12.95 15.99 -5.92
C SER A 157 13.89 15.75 -4.74
N ILE A 158 13.40 15.14 -3.65
CA ILE A 158 14.22 14.81 -2.47
C ILE A 158 15.32 13.81 -2.85
N LEU A 159 14.98 12.74 -3.54
CA LEU A 159 15.91 11.67 -3.91
C LEU A 159 16.92 12.06 -4.99
N SER A 160 16.67 13.11 -5.77
CA SER A 160 17.65 13.66 -6.74
C SER A 160 18.98 14.09 -6.10
N GLN A 161 19.01 14.26 -4.76
CA GLN A 161 20.23 14.52 -4.00
C GLN A 161 21.21 13.32 -4.01
N VAL A 162 20.72 12.10 -4.24
CA VAL A 162 21.52 10.87 -4.21
C VAL A 162 22.24 10.67 -5.56
N PRO A 163 23.58 10.69 -5.60
CA PRO A 163 24.33 10.50 -6.84
C PRO A 163 24.01 9.16 -7.52
N GLY A 164 23.72 9.18 -8.81
CA GLY A 164 23.50 7.98 -9.62
C GLY A 164 22.12 7.31 -9.48
N LEU A 165 21.25 7.82 -8.60
CA LEU A 165 19.86 7.37 -8.51
C LEU A 165 19.02 8.10 -9.55
N ARG A 166 18.51 7.38 -10.56
CA ARG A 166 17.70 7.97 -11.64
C ARG A 166 16.22 8.03 -11.23
N PRO A 167 15.45 9.04 -11.68
CA PRO A 167 14.01 9.14 -11.44
C PRO A 167 13.23 7.87 -11.84
N LYS A 168 13.57 7.24 -12.98
CA LYS A 168 12.97 5.96 -13.40
C LYS A 168 13.14 4.81 -12.40
N THR A 169 14.27 4.73 -11.70
CA THR A 169 14.48 3.72 -10.64
C THR A 169 13.55 3.97 -9.44
N ILE A 170 13.22 5.23 -9.17
CA ILE A 170 12.32 5.63 -8.09
C ILE A 170 10.86 5.41 -8.51
N LEU A 171 10.52 5.68 -9.76
CA LEU A 171 9.19 5.41 -10.31
C LEU A 171 8.88 3.89 -10.28
N ALA A 172 9.89 3.05 -10.58
CA ALA A 172 9.78 1.60 -10.45
C ALA A 172 9.60 1.13 -9.00
N LEU A 173 10.26 1.78 -8.02
CA LEU A 173 10.00 1.55 -6.59
C LEU A 173 8.63 2.08 -6.14
N GLY A 174 8.09 3.07 -6.86
CA GLY A 174 6.80 3.73 -6.65
C GLY A 174 5.60 3.09 -7.38
N GLY A 175 5.84 1.98 -8.12
CA GLY A 175 4.81 1.26 -8.89
C GLY A 175 4.34 1.95 -10.17
N GLY A 176 4.99 3.02 -10.64
CA GLY A 176 4.58 3.75 -11.84
C GLY A 176 5.18 3.17 -13.12
N GLY A 177 4.33 2.77 -14.08
CA GLY A 177 4.76 2.21 -15.36
C GLY A 177 5.14 3.23 -16.43
N GLU A 178 4.52 4.41 -16.45
CA GLU A 178 4.71 5.37 -17.53
C GLU A 178 4.57 6.80 -17.04
N VAL A 179 5.69 7.48 -16.78
CA VAL A 179 5.67 8.95 -16.72
C VAL A 179 6.96 9.54 -17.28
N ASP A 180 7.22 9.34 -18.58
CA ASP A 180 8.32 10.02 -19.28
C ASP A 180 8.18 11.56 -19.23
N ARG A 181 6.98 12.09 -18.94
CA ARG A 181 6.74 13.52 -18.69
C ARG A 181 7.26 14.04 -17.35
N LEU A 182 7.56 13.18 -16.37
CA LEU A 182 8.00 13.64 -15.04
C LEU A 182 9.45 14.11 -15.02
N GLU A 183 10.34 13.48 -15.79
CA GLU A 183 11.79 13.70 -15.68
C GLU A 183 12.21 15.14 -16.02
N ALA A 184 11.49 15.81 -16.91
CA ALA A 184 11.79 17.17 -17.34
C ALA A 184 11.36 18.26 -16.33
N GLU A 185 10.49 17.94 -15.38
CA GLU A 185 9.87 18.93 -14.49
C GLU A 185 10.24 18.76 -13.00
N ILE A 186 11.11 17.80 -12.67
CA ILE A 186 11.59 17.60 -11.30
C ILE A 186 12.58 18.71 -10.93
N GLU A 187 12.34 19.36 -9.80
CA GLU A 187 13.32 20.26 -9.17
C GLU A 187 14.55 19.44 -8.72
N ASN A 188 15.65 19.54 -9.48
CA ASN A 188 16.91 18.87 -9.17
C ASN A 188 17.63 19.59 -8.01
N ARG A 189 17.79 18.90 -6.88
CA ARG A 189 18.34 19.49 -5.65
C ARG A 189 19.88 19.44 -5.55
N GLY A 190 20.56 18.89 -6.55
CA GLY A 190 22.02 18.78 -6.58
C GLY A 190 22.58 17.83 -5.52
N SER A 191 23.75 17.26 -5.77
CA SER A 191 24.35 16.22 -4.92
C SER A 191 25.43 16.72 -3.95
N ALA A 192 25.92 17.96 -4.10
CA ALA A 192 27.04 18.46 -3.32
C ALA A 192 26.77 18.45 -1.80
N GLY A 193 25.58 18.91 -1.38
CA GLY A 193 25.18 18.91 0.02
C GLY A 193 24.94 17.50 0.59
N PHE A 194 24.58 16.54 -0.26
CA PHE A 194 24.47 15.14 0.14
C PHE A 194 25.86 14.54 0.38
N VAL A 195 26.79 14.72 -0.57
CA VAL A 195 28.16 14.20 -0.48
C VAL A 195 28.89 14.77 0.73
N ALA A 196 28.75 16.07 1.00
CA ALA A 196 29.33 16.71 2.18
C ALA A 196 28.82 16.10 3.50
N ARG A 197 27.58 15.59 3.54
CA ARG A 197 26.98 15.01 4.75
C ARG A 197 27.29 13.53 4.96
N LEU A 198 27.83 12.84 3.95
CA LEU A 198 28.10 11.40 3.99
C LEU A 198 28.87 10.94 5.25
N PRO A 199 29.93 11.63 5.72
CA PRO A 199 30.64 11.20 6.93
C PRO A 199 29.74 11.19 8.17
N TRP A 200 28.90 12.22 8.34
CA TRP A 200 27.95 12.31 9.44
C TRP A 200 26.81 11.30 9.30
N THR A 201 26.30 11.10 8.08
CA THR A 201 25.27 10.10 7.80
C THR A 201 25.79 8.69 8.10
N ALA A 202 27.03 8.38 7.72
CA ALA A 202 27.68 7.11 8.00
C ALA A 202 27.93 6.91 9.51
N ALA A 203 28.42 7.95 10.21
CA ALA A 203 28.62 7.90 11.66
C ALA A 203 27.30 7.70 12.42
N ARG A 204 26.23 8.39 11.99
CA ARG A 204 24.89 8.21 12.54
C ARG A 204 24.35 6.81 12.24
N PHE A 205 24.49 6.32 11.01
CA PHE A 205 24.09 4.97 10.64
C PHE A 205 24.79 3.94 11.54
N ALA A 206 26.10 4.06 11.75
CA ALA A 206 26.85 3.19 12.66
C ALA A 206 26.32 3.27 14.10
N LYS A 207 26.05 4.48 14.61
CA LYS A 207 25.48 4.69 15.95
C LYS A 207 24.08 4.10 16.10
N GLU A 208 23.21 4.31 15.11
CA GLU A 208 21.83 3.80 15.09
C GLU A 208 21.83 2.27 15.03
N ASN A 209 22.79 1.65 14.33
CA ASN A 209 22.91 0.20 14.20
C ASN A 209 23.63 -0.48 15.36
N TYR A 210 24.53 0.21 16.08
CA TYR A 210 25.29 -0.37 17.19
C TYR A 210 24.39 -0.95 18.29
N ASP A 211 23.28 -0.28 18.58
CA ASP A 211 22.35 -0.65 19.65
C ASP A 211 20.98 -1.12 19.12
N LEU A 212 20.85 -1.28 17.80
CA LEU A 212 19.57 -1.56 17.17
C LEU A 212 18.97 -2.89 17.65
N GLN A 213 19.82 -3.91 17.85
CA GLN A 213 19.34 -5.22 18.29
C GLN A 213 18.68 -5.13 19.68
N ARG A 214 19.35 -4.49 20.65
CA ARG A 214 18.78 -4.31 21.99
C ARG A 214 17.51 -3.47 21.98
N ARG A 215 17.43 -2.46 21.11
CA ARG A 215 16.21 -1.65 20.94
C ARG A 215 15.05 -2.43 20.36
N ILE A 216 15.32 -3.32 19.40
CA ILE A 216 14.31 -4.21 18.83
C ILE A 216 13.83 -5.20 19.91
N GLU A 217 14.75 -5.83 20.64
CA GLU A 217 14.41 -6.76 21.72
C GLU A 217 13.56 -6.07 22.81
N ALA A 218 13.99 -4.90 23.29
CA ALA A 218 13.23 -4.13 24.27
C ALA A 218 11.85 -3.68 23.74
N PHE A 219 11.77 -3.33 22.46
CA PHE A 219 10.50 -3.00 21.82
C PHE A 219 9.58 -4.23 21.73
N GLU A 220 10.11 -5.39 21.37
CA GLU A 220 9.33 -6.63 21.27
C GLU A 220 8.79 -7.07 22.64
N GLU A 221 9.58 -6.93 23.71
CA GLU A 221 9.13 -7.17 25.08
C GLU A 221 8.02 -6.21 25.50
N LEU A 222 8.20 -4.91 25.26
CA LEU A 222 7.20 -3.88 25.51
C LEU A 222 5.91 -4.15 24.73
N PHE A 223 6.04 -4.47 23.44
CA PHE A 223 4.92 -4.76 22.56
C PHE A 223 4.14 -5.98 23.03
N ALA A 224 4.83 -7.06 23.40
CA ALA A 224 4.21 -8.27 23.94
C ALA A 224 3.52 -8.04 25.30
N ALA A 225 4.07 -7.16 26.14
CA ALA A 225 3.44 -6.77 27.40
C ALA A 225 2.16 -5.95 27.15
N GLU A 226 2.22 -4.93 26.31
CA GLU A 226 1.06 -4.10 25.97
C GLU A 226 -0.02 -4.89 25.23
N ARG A 227 0.35 -5.78 24.31
CA ARG A 227 -0.59 -6.70 23.65
C ARG A 227 -1.38 -7.51 24.67
N ARG A 228 -0.70 -8.15 25.63
CA ARG A 228 -1.36 -8.96 26.68
C ARG A 228 -2.27 -8.10 27.56
N ARG A 229 -1.83 -6.89 27.91
CA ARG A 229 -2.62 -5.94 28.70
C ARG A 229 -3.89 -5.51 27.96
N LEU A 230 -3.77 -5.04 26.73
CA LEU A 230 -4.90 -4.55 25.94
C LEU A 230 -5.91 -5.67 25.65
N GLN A 231 -5.44 -6.89 25.42
CA GLN A 231 -6.30 -8.05 25.19
C GLN A 231 -7.03 -8.56 26.44
N SER A 232 -6.55 -8.22 27.65
CA SER A 232 -7.19 -8.64 28.91
C SER A 232 -8.17 -7.60 29.46
N LEU A 233 -8.22 -6.40 28.90
CA LEU A 233 -9.17 -5.36 29.29
C LEU A 233 -10.55 -5.65 28.67
N ASP A 234 -11.60 -5.61 29.49
CA ASP A 234 -12.96 -5.44 28.99
C ASP A 234 -13.24 -3.94 28.88
N LEU A 235 -13.18 -3.38 27.66
CA LEU A 235 -13.31 -1.95 27.46
C LEU A 235 -14.74 -1.45 27.72
N ARG A 236 -15.74 -2.32 27.60
CA ARG A 236 -17.17 -2.01 27.78
C ARG A 236 -17.53 -1.58 29.20
N VAL A 237 -16.71 -1.94 30.18
CA VAL A 237 -16.91 -1.56 31.58
C VAL A 237 -16.10 -0.33 31.98
N LEU A 238 -15.27 0.21 31.09
CA LEU A 238 -14.46 1.39 31.37
C LEU A 238 -15.28 2.68 31.21
N ALA A 239 -15.07 3.61 32.14
CA ALA A 239 -15.54 4.99 31.96
C ALA A 239 -14.70 5.74 30.91
N SER A 240 -15.21 6.87 30.43
CA SER A 240 -14.59 7.65 29.34
C SER A 240 -13.13 8.05 29.62
N THR A 241 -12.79 8.48 30.84
CA THR A 241 -11.42 8.89 31.17
C THR A 241 -10.41 7.72 31.15
N PRO A 242 -10.69 6.55 31.74
CA PRO A 242 -9.87 5.36 31.50
C PRO A 242 -9.76 4.97 30.02
N LEU A 243 -10.84 5.08 29.24
CA LEU A 243 -10.81 4.77 27.80
C LEU A 243 -9.89 5.71 27.02
N ASP A 244 -9.92 7.02 27.31
CA ASP A 244 -9.00 8.01 26.75
C ASP A 244 -7.52 7.68 27.04
N ARG A 245 -7.24 7.14 28.23
CA ARG A 245 -5.87 6.69 28.57
C ARG A 245 -5.45 5.48 27.75
N VAL A 246 -6.37 4.53 27.55
CA VAL A 246 -6.11 3.34 26.71
C VAL A 246 -5.85 3.78 25.27
N LEU A 247 -6.64 4.71 24.73
CA LEU A 247 -6.38 5.27 23.40
C LEU A 247 -4.98 5.92 23.34
N GLY A 248 -4.62 6.72 24.34
CA GLY A 248 -3.29 7.31 24.44
C GLY A 248 -2.16 6.29 24.59
N ASP A 249 -2.40 5.14 25.23
CA ASP A 249 -1.45 4.02 25.27
C ASP A 249 -1.26 3.40 23.88
N VAL A 250 -2.36 3.20 23.14
CA VAL A 250 -2.34 2.67 21.76
C VAL A 250 -1.61 3.65 20.82
N GLU A 251 -1.82 4.96 20.96
CA GLU A 251 -1.07 5.98 20.22
C GLU A 251 0.44 5.93 20.53
N ARG A 252 0.81 5.81 21.82
CA ARG A 252 2.22 5.63 22.21
C ARG A 252 2.82 4.34 21.64
N LEU A 253 2.05 3.27 21.60
CA LEU A 253 2.48 2.00 21.02
C LEU A 253 2.68 2.13 19.51
N LEU A 254 1.81 2.88 18.80
CA LEU A 254 2.00 3.19 17.39
C LEU A 254 3.28 4.00 17.15
N ASP A 255 3.55 5.02 17.98
CA ASP A 255 4.75 5.84 17.88
C ASP A 255 6.03 5.03 18.14
N ALA A 256 5.99 4.12 19.12
CA ALA A 256 7.09 3.20 19.41
C ALA A 256 7.33 2.23 18.23
N SER A 257 6.27 1.57 17.75
CA SER A 257 6.31 0.68 16.58
C SER A 257 6.84 1.40 15.35
N GLY A 258 6.31 2.60 15.07
CA GLY A 258 6.75 3.44 13.96
C GLY A 258 8.21 3.84 14.09
N THR A 259 8.68 4.20 15.27
CA THR A 259 10.09 4.60 15.46
C THR A 259 11.06 3.46 15.17
N VAL A 260 10.77 2.24 15.66
CA VAL A 260 11.62 1.06 15.38
C VAL A 260 11.51 0.64 13.91
N MET A 261 10.29 0.58 13.37
CA MET A 261 10.01 0.28 11.96
C MET A 261 10.77 1.22 11.03
N LEU A 262 10.68 2.53 11.25
CA LEU A 262 11.33 3.52 10.38
C LEU A 262 12.86 3.45 10.44
N THR A 263 13.41 3.11 11.60
CA THR A 263 14.86 2.87 11.74
C THR A 263 15.27 1.65 10.91
N VAL A 264 14.53 0.55 11.00
CA VAL A 264 14.77 -0.67 10.21
C VAL A 264 14.60 -0.41 8.70
N TYR A 265 13.57 0.34 8.30
CA TYR A 265 13.33 0.69 6.90
C TYR A 265 14.45 1.57 6.33
N GLY A 266 14.92 2.57 7.09
CA GLY A 266 16.06 3.40 6.69
C GLY A 266 17.35 2.58 6.53
N ASN A 267 17.58 1.63 7.44
CA ASN A 267 18.74 0.74 7.36
C ASN A 267 18.64 -0.25 6.21
N LEU A 268 17.45 -0.78 5.95
CA LEU A 268 17.17 -1.60 4.78
C LEU A 268 17.43 -0.82 3.50
N LEU A 269 16.88 0.39 3.38
CA LEU A 269 17.06 1.21 2.18
C LEU A 269 18.54 1.50 1.94
N SER A 270 19.27 1.91 2.98
CA SER A 270 20.71 2.17 2.90
C SER A 270 21.49 0.93 2.46
N SER A 271 21.24 -0.22 3.09
CA SER A 271 21.94 -1.47 2.76
C SER A 271 21.59 -2.02 1.37
N VAL A 272 20.34 -1.87 0.92
CA VAL A 272 19.91 -2.20 -0.45
C VAL A 272 20.58 -1.29 -1.47
N VAL A 273 20.69 0.01 -1.22
CA VAL A 273 21.41 0.93 -2.13
C VAL A 273 22.88 0.55 -2.25
N VAL A 274 23.55 0.22 -1.13
CA VAL A 274 24.93 -0.27 -1.14
C VAL A 274 25.03 -1.58 -1.92
N LEU A 275 24.14 -2.54 -1.67
CA LEU A 275 24.11 -3.82 -2.38
C LEU A 275 23.90 -3.63 -3.88
N THR A 276 22.94 -2.79 -4.28
CA THR A 276 22.65 -2.49 -5.70
C THR A 276 23.85 -1.88 -6.38
N THR A 277 24.49 -0.90 -5.73
CA THR A 277 25.67 -0.22 -6.28
C THR A 277 26.82 -1.20 -6.45
N ALA A 278 27.05 -2.04 -5.45
CA ALA A 278 28.09 -3.05 -5.48
C ALA A 278 27.81 -4.09 -6.58
N LEU A 279 26.59 -4.60 -6.70
CA LEU A 279 26.19 -5.51 -7.77
C LEU A 279 26.34 -4.89 -9.16
N ARG A 280 26.03 -3.60 -9.35
CA ARG A 280 26.25 -2.91 -10.63
C ARG A 280 27.72 -2.82 -11.02
N VAL A 281 28.62 -2.66 -10.04
CA VAL A 281 30.07 -2.62 -10.28
C VAL A 281 30.60 -3.99 -10.73
N PHE A 282 30.19 -5.08 -10.07
CA PHE A 282 30.78 -6.41 -10.33
C PHE A 282 29.97 -7.28 -11.30
N ALA A 283 28.64 -7.18 -11.30
CA ALA A 283 27.74 -7.99 -12.13
C ALA A 283 27.15 -7.25 -13.35
N LYS A 284 27.34 -5.94 -13.46
CA LYS A 284 26.92 -5.11 -14.61
C LYS A 284 25.46 -5.37 -15.01
N GLU A 285 25.22 -5.89 -16.22
CA GLU A 285 23.88 -6.16 -16.79
C GLU A 285 23.09 -7.22 -16.00
N ARG A 286 23.77 -8.06 -15.23
CA ARG A 286 23.14 -9.10 -14.39
C ARG A 286 22.75 -8.58 -12.99
N ALA A 287 23.08 -7.33 -12.65
CA ALA A 287 22.91 -6.80 -11.30
C ALA A 287 21.45 -6.85 -10.82
N ASP A 288 20.49 -6.46 -11.67
CA ASP A 288 19.08 -6.40 -11.29
C ASP A 288 18.48 -7.82 -11.10
N VAL A 289 18.87 -8.77 -11.96
CA VAL A 289 18.45 -10.18 -11.85
C VAL A 289 19.03 -10.82 -10.59
N LEU A 290 20.33 -10.65 -10.35
CA LEU A 290 20.98 -11.17 -9.15
C LEU A 290 20.41 -10.56 -7.88
N GLN A 291 20.14 -9.26 -7.87
CA GLN A 291 19.51 -8.63 -6.71
C GLN A 291 18.16 -9.25 -6.40
N ARG A 292 17.29 -9.43 -7.41
CA ARG A 292 15.98 -10.06 -7.23
C ARG A 292 16.13 -11.49 -6.69
N ASP A 293 17.01 -12.28 -7.29
CA ASP A 293 17.16 -13.70 -6.96
C ASP A 293 17.83 -13.90 -5.57
N LEU A 294 18.75 -13.01 -5.16
CA LEU A 294 19.34 -13.00 -3.82
C LEU A 294 18.34 -12.65 -2.70
N LEU A 295 17.30 -11.88 -3.04
CA LEU A 295 16.31 -11.39 -2.08
C LEU A 295 14.98 -12.16 -2.12
N THR A 296 14.85 -13.16 -2.99
CA THR A 296 13.63 -13.96 -3.15
C THR A 296 13.33 -14.83 -1.91
N GLY A 297 12.05 -15.01 -1.62
CA GLY A 297 11.55 -15.86 -0.53
C GLY A 297 11.90 -15.40 0.89
N LEU A 298 12.30 -14.14 1.07
CA LEU A 298 12.63 -13.57 2.39
C LEU A 298 11.55 -12.62 2.91
N ALA A 299 10.80 -11.97 2.01
CA ALA A 299 9.70 -11.07 2.35
C ALA A 299 8.38 -11.83 2.60
N ASP A 300 8.24 -13.03 2.03
CA ASP A 300 6.98 -13.78 2.06
C ASP A 300 6.76 -14.50 3.39
N LEU A 301 7.79 -14.71 4.22
CA LEU A 301 7.68 -15.64 5.36
C LEU A 301 6.61 -15.24 6.40
N ASP A 302 6.57 -13.97 6.81
CA ASP A 302 5.62 -13.50 7.83
C ASP A 302 4.26 -13.10 7.22
N SER A 303 4.24 -12.55 5.99
CA SER A 303 3.00 -12.19 5.29
C SER A 303 2.27 -13.39 4.70
N ALA A 304 2.99 -14.45 4.31
CA ALA A 304 2.41 -15.73 3.87
C ALA A 304 2.13 -16.69 5.05
N ALA A 305 2.61 -16.38 6.27
CA ALA A 305 2.36 -17.21 7.46
C ALA A 305 0.88 -17.54 7.67
N PRO A 306 -0.09 -16.61 7.52
CA PRO A 306 -1.51 -16.95 7.61
C PRO A 306 -1.93 -17.97 6.54
N GLY A 307 -1.50 -17.80 5.29
CA GLY A 307 -1.82 -18.74 4.21
C GLY A 307 -1.26 -20.14 4.46
N MET A 308 -0.01 -20.24 4.91
CA MET A 308 0.61 -21.52 5.29
C MET A 308 -0.12 -22.19 6.46
N ARG A 309 -0.50 -21.41 7.48
CA ARG A 309 -1.21 -21.91 8.65
C ARG A 309 -2.62 -22.39 8.32
N LEU A 310 -3.32 -21.69 7.42
CA LEU A 310 -4.61 -22.13 6.90
C LEU A 310 -4.50 -23.44 6.11
N TRP A 311 -3.42 -23.62 5.35
CA TRP A 311 -3.16 -24.88 4.66
C TRP A 311 -2.99 -26.05 5.64
N TYR A 312 -2.15 -25.91 6.68
CA TYR A 312 -1.99 -26.94 7.72
C TYR A 312 -3.29 -27.20 8.49
N LEU A 313 -4.10 -26.17 8.70
CA LEU A 313 -5.41 -26.28 9.32
C LEU A 313 -6.38 -27.07 8.45
N ALA A 314 -6.33 -26.89 7.13
CA ALA A 314 -7.07 -27.72 6.17
C ALA A 314 -6.61 -29.19 6.22
N GLU A 315 -5.31 -29.47 6.29
CA GLU A 315 -4.80 -30.85 6.45
C GLU A 315 -5.29 -31.49 7.75
N THR A 316 -5.26 -30.73 8.85
CA THR A 316 -5.77 -31.19 10.16
C THR A 316 -7.25 -31.54 10.06
N ALA A 317 -8.05 -30.67 9.42
CA ALA A 317 -9.46 -30.93 9.18
C ALA A 317 -9.69 -32.14 8.25
N ARG A 318 -8.84 -32.38 7.24
CA ARG A 318 -8.95 -33.58 6.38
C ARG A 318 -8.76 -34.88 7.17
N ALA A 319 -7.92 -34.86 8.19
CA ALA A 319 -7.71 -35.99 9.09
C ALA A 319 -8.81 -36.16 10.15
N GLU A 320 -9.75 -35.21 10.26
CA GLU A 320 -10.83 -35.20 11.25
C GLU A 320 -12.22 -35.15 10.54
N PRO A 321 -12.83 -36.31 10.22
CA PRO A 321 -14.02 -36.38 9.37
C PRO A 321 -15.21 -35.56 9.86
N GLU A 322 -15.44 -35.50 11.17
CA GLU A 322 -16.53 -34.74 11.78
C GLU A 322 -16.34 -33.23 11.59
N ALA A 323 -15.13 -32.72 11.86
CA ALA A 323 -14.80 -31.31 11.65
C ALA A 323 -14.85 -30.94 10.16
N LYS A 324 -14.35 -31.81 9.26
CA LYS A 324 -14.45 -31.62 7.82
C LYS A 324 -15.90 -31.52 7.35
N ALA A 325 -16.77 -32.42 7.84
CA ALA A 325 -18.18 -32.43 7.47
C ALA A 325 -18.88 -31.15 7.96
N ALA A 326 -18.63 -30.73 9.20
CA ALA A 326 -19.15 -29.48 9.76
C ALA A 326 -18.73 -28.26 8.93
N LEU A 327 -17.43 -28.17 8.60
CA LEU A 327 -16.87 -27.09 7.79
C LEU A 327 -17.47 -27.01 6.38
N LEU A 328 -17.75 -28.15 5.74
CA LEU A 328 -18.24 -28.18 4.36
C LEU A 328 -19.76 -28.00 4.23
N ALA A 329 -20.52 -28.33 5.27
CA ALA A 329 -21.98 -28.28 5.27
C ALA A 329 -22.56 -26.90 5.55
N ALA A 330 -21.84 -26.06 6.31
CA ALA A 330 -22.33 -24.75 6.74
C ALA A 330 -21.96 -23.62 5.76
N ASP A 331 -22.77 -22.56 5.78
CA ASP A 331 -22.46 -21.29 5.11
C ASP A 331 -21.30 -20.59 5.86
N PRO A 332 -20.19 -20.25 5.18
CA PRO A 332 -19.07 -19.57 5.82
C PRO A 332 -19.42 -18.23 6.49
N THR A 333 -20.50 -17.55 6.09
CA THR A 333 -20.92 -16.28 6.73
C THR A 333 -21.54 -16.46 8.12
N HIS A 334 -21.94 -17.68 8.45
CA HIS A 334 -22.59 -18.01 9.73
C HIS A 334 -21.73 -18.91 10.61
N LEU A 335 -20.61 -19.43 10.06
CA LEU A 335 -19.69 -20.27 10.81
C LEU A 335 -18.93 -19.45 11.86
N THR A 336 -18.87 -20.02 13.05
CA THR A 336 -18.06 -19.56 14.17
C THR A 336 -17.16 -20.69 14.66
N LEU A 337 -16.26 -20.36 15.58
CA LEU A 337 -15.41 -21.35 16.23
C LEU A 337 -16.24 -22.40 17.02
N GLU A 338 -17.38 -21.99 17.57
CA GLU A 338 -18.20 -22.83 18.45
C GLU A 338 -18.95 -23.94 17.70
N ASP A 339 -19.19 -23.73 16.40
CA ASP A 339 -19.85 -24.69 15.51
C ASP A 339 -18.97 -25.91 15.18
N LEU A 340 -17.67 -25.83 15.46
CA LEU A 340 -16.74 -26.94 15.25
C LEU A 340 -16.73 -27.89 16.46
N PRO A 341 -16.69 -29.22 16.21
CA PRO A 341 -16.55 -30.18 17.28
C PRO A 341 -15.25 -29.96 18.05
N SER A 342 -15.26 -30.30 19.34
CA SER A 342 -14.06 -30.27 20.17
C SER A 342 -13.04 -31.26 19.61
N GLY A 343 -11.91 -30.74 19.12
CA GLY A 343 -10.88 -31.56 18.49
C GLY A 343 -9.68 -30.77 17.99
N PRO A 344 -8.72 -31.43 17.34
CA PRO A 344 -7.52 -30.82 16.79
C PRO A 344 -7.79 -29.64 15.86
N THR A 345 -8.82 -29.73 15.00
CA THR A 345 -9.17 -28.66 14.05
C THR A 345 -9.62 -27.39 14.77
N ARG A 346 -10.52 -27.52 15.76
CA ARG A 346 -10.99 -26.37 16.56
C ARG A 346 -9.83 -25.69 17.30
N LYS A 347 -8.97 -26.48 17.95
CA LYS A 347 -7.79 -25.96 18.67
C LYS A 347 -6.79 -25.29 17.72
N ALA A 348 -6.61 -25.83 16.51
CA ALA A 348 -5.77 -25.20 15.49
C ALA A 348 -6.35 -23.86 15.03
N LEU A 349 -7.68 -23.75 14.90
CA LEU A 349 -8.35 -22.50 14.55
C LEU A 349 -8.29 -21.46 15.68
N GLU A 350 -8.42 -21.88 16.94
CA GLU A 350 -8.19 -21.02 18.11
C GLU A 350 -6.78 -20.43 18.08
N THR A 351 -5.77 -21.29 17.93
CA THR A 351 -4.36 -20.88 17.84
C THR A 351 -4.13 -19.93 16.63
N PHE A 352 -4.82 -20.18 15.51
CA PHE A 352 -4.74 -19.31 14.34
C PHE A 352 -5.31 -17.91 14.64
N LEU A 353 -6.49 -17.83 15.25
CA LEU A 353 -7.14 -16.56 15.58
C LEU A 353 -6.40 -15.78 16.67
N GLU A 354 -5.76 -16.47 17.62
CA GLU A 354 -4.87 -15.83 18.59
C GLU A 354 -3.66 -15.17 17.93
N ALA A 355 -3.06 -15.86 16.95
CA ALA A 355 -1.88 -15.38 16.24
C ALA A 355 -2.20 -14.30 15.20
N PHE A 356 -3.27 -14.49 14.41
CA PHE A 356 -3.56 -13.72 13.20
C PHE A 356 -4.95 -13.06 13.18
N GLY A 357 -5.80 -13.28 14.19
CA GLY A 357 -7.17 -12.78 14.20
C GLY A 357 -7.31 -11.25 14.21
N HIS A 358 -6.22 -10.51 14.46
CA HIS A 358 -6.15 -9.05 14.34
C HIS A 358 -6.03 -8.57 12.88
N ARG A 359 -5.71 -9.47 11.93
CA ARG A 359 -5.63 -9.14 10.49
C ARG A 359 -7.02 -9.07 9.86
N GLY A 360 -7.09 -8.61 8.62
CA GLY A 360 -8.32 -8.50 7.85
C GLY A 360 -8.04 -8.20 6.37
N THR A 361 -9.08 -8.17 5.54
CA THR A 361 -8.95 -7.93 4.08
C THR A 361 -8.34 -6.56 3.79
N ARG A 362 -8.80 -5.52 4.49
CA ARG A 362 -8.29 -4.14 4.39
C ARG A 362 -7.62 -3.75 5.70
N GLU A 363 -6.57 -4.46 6.06
CA GLU A 363 -5.96 -4.38 7.41
C GLU A 363 -5.57 -2.96 7.86
N ALA A 364 -5.19 -2.08 6.92
CA ALA A 364 -4.87 -0.68 7.19
C ALA A 364 -6.09 0.22 7.45
N GLU A 365 -7.30 -0.17 7.05
CA GLU A 365 -8.54 0.52 7.39
C GLU A 365 -9.02 0.09 8.78
N ILE A 366 -9.11 1.05 9.71
CA ILE A 366 -9.49 0.78 11.11
C ILE A 366 -10.98 0.40 11.21
N ALA A 367 -11.82 0.92 10.32
CA ALA A 367 -13.23 0.57 10.27
C ALA A 367 -13.51 -0.83 9.70
N GLU A 368 -12.50 -1.50 9.13
CA GLU A 368 -12.65 -2.85 8.58
C GLU A 368 -12.70 -3.90 9.72
N PRO A 369 -13.64 -4.86 9.68
CA PRO A 369 -13.65 -5.99 10.60
C PRO A 369 -12.35 -6.80 10.58
N ARG A 370 -11.93 -7.26 11.74
CA ARG A 370 -10.80 -8.19 11.87
C ARG A 370 -11.29 -9.63 11.75
N TRP A 371 -10.43 -10.56 11.38
CA TRP A 371 -10.80 -11.97 11.21
C TRP A 371 -11.37 -12.62 12.47
N ARG A 372 -11.03 -12.10 13.65
CA ARG A 372 -11.63 -12.55 14.92
C ARG A 372 -13.07 -12.06 15.13
N GLU A 373 -13.45 -10.97 14.47
CA GLU A 373 -14.78 -10.37 14.50
C GLU A 373 -15.65 -10.93 13.38
N ASP A 374 -15.06 -11.10 12.19
CA ASP A 374 -15.67 -11.70 11.01
C ASP A 374 -14.72 -12.73 10.37
N PRO A 375 -14.86 -14.03 10.70
CA PRO A 375 -14.03 -15.10 10.15
C PRO A 375 -14.50 -15.60 8.77
N THR A 376 -15.48 -14.97 8.13
CA THR A 376 -16.09 -15.44 6.87
C THR A 376 -15.06 -15.79 5.81
N LEU A 377 -14.08 -14.92 5.58
CA LEU A 377 -13.03 -15.14 4.58
C LEU A 377 -12.13 -16.33 4.95
N LEU A 378 -11.85 -16.54 6.25
CA LEU A 378 -11.06 -17.67 6.72
C LEU A 378 -11.79 -18.98 6.44
N PHE A 379 -13.07 -19.07 6.80
CA PHE A 379 -13.88 -20.26 6.54
C PHE A 379 -14.07 -20.52 5.04
N THR A 380 -14.29 -19.46 4.25
CA THR A 380 -14.37 -19.57 2.79
C THR A 380 -13.07 -20.15 2.21
N THR A 381 -11.93 -19.63 2.63
CA THR A 381 -10.61 -20.11 2.18
C THR A 381 -10.37 -21.56 2.61
N LEU A 382 -10.73 -21.90 3.85
CA LEU A 382 -10.61 -23.26 4.38
C LEU A 382 -11.49 -24.26 3.61
N GLN A 383 -12.75 -23.90 3.33
CA GLN A 383 -13.65 -24.71 2.50
C GLN A 383 -13.11 -24.90 1.09
N LEU A 384 -12.52 -23.86 0.48
CA LEU A 384 -11.87 -23.97 -0.83
C LEU A 384 -10.71 -24.97 -0.80
N HIS A 385 -9.85 -24.91 0.22
CA HIS A 385 -8.78 -25.90 0.39
C HIS A 385 -9.32 -27.32 0.63
N LEU A 386 -10.38 -27.49 1.42
CA LEU A 386 -10.97 -28.81 1.68
C LEU A 386 -11.65 -29.42 0.45
N ARG A 387 -12.24 -28.59 -0.43
CA ARG A 387 -12.85 -29.01 -1.70
C ARG A 387 -11.82 -29.26 -2.79
N GLY A 388 -10.72 -28.50 -2.79
CA GLY A 388 -9.56 -28.75 -3.64
C GLY A 388 -8.89 -30.08 -3.22
N GLY A 389 -8.90 -31.07 -4.10
CA GLY A 389 -8.18 -32.33 -3.85
C GLY A 389 -6.68 -32.04 -3.62
N GLY A 390 -6.12 -32.60 -2.55
CA GLY A 390 -4.73 -32.38 -2.13
C GLY A 390 -3.65 -32.67 -3.18
N GLU A 391 -4.02 -33.31 -4.31
CA GLU A 391 -3.14 -33.57 -5.45
C GLU A 391 -2.78 -32.31 -6.27
N ARG A 392 -3.62 -31.25 -6.27
CA ARG A 392 -3.27 -29.98 -6.97
C ARG A 392 -2.24 -29.14 -6.22
N ASP A 393 -2.03 -29.41 -4.93
CA ASP A 393 -1.06 -28.71 -4.07
C ASP A 393 0.32 -29.38 -4.04
N GLY A 394 0.50 -30.55 -4.69
CA GLY A 394 1.79 -31.26 -4.68
C GLY A 394 2.95 -30.47 -5.29
N ASP A 395 2.70 -29.70 -6.36
CA ASP A 395 3.72 -28.88 -7.06
C ASP A 395 3.64 -27.38 -6.71
N LEU A 396 2.54 -26.94 -6.08
CA LEU A 396 2.26 -25.54 -5.74
C LEU A 396 2.15 -25.29 -4.23
N GLY A 397 2.34 -26.32 -3.42
CA GLY A 397 2.25 -26.25 -1.97
C GLY A 397 3.28 -25.27 -1.39
N PRO A 398 2.97 -24.56 -0.29
CA PRO A 398 3.85 -23.54 0.26
C PRO A 398 5.29 -24.02 0.52
N LEU A 399 5.45 -25.27 0.96
CA LEU A 399 6.76 -25.89 1.19
C LEU A 399 7.59 -26.05 -0.10
N VAL A 400 6.95 -26.41 -1.21
CA VAL A 400 7.60 -26.57 -2.52
C VAL A 400 8.00 -25.22 -3.09
N VAL A 401 7.14 -24.21 -2.92
CA VAL A 401 7.44 -22.82 -3.30
C VAL A 401 8.63 -22.29 -2.49
N GLU A 402 8.64 -22.49 -1.17
CA GLU A 402 9.75 -22.08 -0.30
C GLU A 402 11.05 -22.79 -0.69
N GLU A 403 11.02 -24.09 -0.94
CA GLU A 403 12.19 -24.85 -1.38
C GLU A 403 12.72 -24.34 -2.74
N ARG A 404 11.82 -24.04 -3.68
CA ARG A 404 12.18 -23.48 -4.98
C ARG A 404 12.83 -22.10 -4.84
N GLN A 405 12.25 -21.22 -4.01
CA GLN A 405 12.80 -19.90 -3.73
C GLN A 405 14.18 -20.02 -3.04
N ARG A 406 14.36 -20.96 -2.12
CA ARG A 406 15.66 -21.26 -1.49
C ARG A 406 16.72 -21.67 -2.52
N LYS A 407 16.40 -22.60 -3.42
CA LYS A 407 17.31 -23.06 -4.48
C LYS A 407 17.73 -21.92 -5.42
N VAL A 408 16.79 -21.05 -5.79
CA VAL A 408 17.10 -19.85 -6.60
C VAL A 408 18.09 -18.94 -5.89
N ARG A 409 17.89 -18.70 -4.59
CA ARG A 409 18.78 -17.87 -3.79
C ARG A 409 20.18 -18.48 -3.64
N GLU A 410 20.27 -19.77 -3.33
CA GLU A 410 21.54 -20.50 -3.25
C GLU A 410 22.33 -20.44 -4.57
N ALA A 411 21.64 -20.58 -5.71
CA ALA A 411 22.24 -20.43 -7.03
C ALA A 411 22.76 -19.00 -7.27
N ALA A 412 21.99 -17.97 -6.88
CA ALA A 412 22.39 -16.57 -7.00
C ALA A 412 23.58 -16.24 -6.08
N GLU A 413 23.65 -16.79 -4.87
CA GLU A 413 24.80 -16.65 -3.97
C GLU A 413 26.06 -17.31 -4.54
N ALA A 414 25.91 -18.48 -5.20
CA ALA A 414 27.00 -19.15 -5.89
C ALA A 414 27.48 -18.37 -7.14
N GLU A 415 26.57 -17.74 -7.89
CA GLU A 415 26.92 -16.85 -9.00
C GLU A 415 27.65 -15.60 -8.49
N LEU A 416 27.17 -14.97 -7.42
CA LEU A 416 27.81 -13.82 -6.78
C LEU A 416 29.26 -14.13 -6.37
N ALA A 417 29.50 -15.30 -5.79
CA ALA A 417 30.83 -15.72 -5.37
C ALA A 417 31.82 -15.88 -6.53
N LYS A 418 31.34 -16.08 -7.77
CA LYS A 418 32.19 -16.15 -8.98
C LYS A 418 32.50 -14.77 -9.56
N LEU A 419 31.63 -13.79 -9.34
CA LEU A 419 31.74 -12.44 -9.93
C LEU A 419 32.51 -11.47 -9.02
N VAL A 420 32.48 -11.67 -7.71
CA VAL A 420 33.14 -10.79 -6.73
C VAL A 420 34.57 -11.27 -6.44
N PRO A 421 35.57 -10.37 -6.41
CA PRO A 421 36.94 -10.73 -6.01
C PRO A 421 36.99 -11.38 -4.62
N ALA A 422 37.78 -12.46 -4.47
CA ALA A 422 37.87 -13.24 -3.23
C ALA A 422 38.12 -12.40 -1.95
N PRO A 423 38.95 -11.34 -1.95
CA PRO A 423 39.14 -10.49 -0.76
C PRO A 423 37.89 -9.73 -0.33
N LEU A 424 36.98 -9.42 -1.26
CA LEU A 424 35.76 -8.66 -1.00
C LEU A 424 34.56 -9.56 -0.67
N LEU A 425 34.64 -10.86 -0.96
CA LEU A 425 33.54 -11.80 -0.78
C LEU A 425 33.00 -11.86 0.67
N PRO A 426 33.82 -11.82 1.74
CA PRO A 426 33.30 -11.77 3.12
C PRO A 426 32.47 -10.51 3.40
N ALA A 427 32.89 -9.36 2.87
CA ALA A 427 32.17 -8.11 3.03
C ALA A 427 30.82 -8.13 2.29
N PHE A 428 30.78 -8.71 1.08
CA PHE A 428 29.54 -8.94 0.34
C PHE A 428 28.57 -9.87 1.07
N ARG A 429 29.07 -10.99 1.60
CA ARG A 429 28.26 -11.92 2.39
C ARG A 429 27.69 -11.25 3.63
N HIS A 430 28.49 -10.47 4.34
CA HIS A 430 28.03 -9.71 5.50
C HIS A 430 26.93 -8.70 5.12
N LEU A 431 27.14 -7.93 4.05
CA LEU A 431 26.14 -6.99 3.54
C LEU A 431 24.83 -7.70 3.16
N LEU A 432 24.93 -8.86 2.48
CA LEU A 432 23.76 -9.66 2.14
C LEU A 432 23.02 -10.09 3.41
N THR A 433 23.70 -10.67 4.38
CA THR A 433 23.10 -11.07 5.67
C THR A 433 22.41 -9.89 6.37
N LEU A 434 23.00 -8.69 6.33
CA LEU A 434 22.36 -7.49 6.86
C LEU A 434 21.07 -7.12 6.12
N VAL A 435 21.09 -7.10 4.78
CA VAL A 435 19.89 -6.82 3.96
C VAL A 435 18.80 -7.84 4.25
N GLN A 436 19.14 -9.14 4.25
CA GLN A 436 18.19 -10.23 4.52
C GLN A 436 17.58 -10.11 5.93
N ARG A 437 18.40 -9.78 6.94
CA ARG A 437 17.94 -9.53 8.31
C ARG A 437 16.97 -8.35 8.37
N PHE A 438 17.30 -7.22 7.75
CA PHE A 438 16.42 -6.05 7.75
C PHE A 438 15.13 -6.30 6.97
N LEU A 439 15.14 -7.10 5.90
CA LEU A 439 13.92 -7.51 5.21
C LEU A 439 12.98 -8.31 6.12
N ARG A 440 13.49 -9.24 6.92
CA ARG A 440 12.66 -10.01 7.88
C ARG A 440 12.10 -9.11 8.98
N LEU A 441 12.95 -8.28 9.56
CA LEU A 441 12.52 -7.30 10.58
C LEU A 441 11.48 -6.33 10.05
N ARG A 442 11.63 -5.89 8.79
CA ARG A 442 10.67 -5.02 8.10
C ARG A 442 9.27 -5.64 8.14
N GLU A 443 9.18 -6.93 7.84
CA GLU A 443 7.91 -7.64 7.73
C GLU A 443 7.28 -7.87 9.10
N ARG A 444 8.07 -8.33 10.08
CA ARG A 444 7.62 -8.49 11.46
C ARG A 444 7.07 -7.19 12.06
N LEU A 445 7.78 -6.08 11.85
CA LEU A 445 7.38 -4.76 12.36
C LEU A 445 6.16 -4.20 11.62
N ARG A 446 6.00 -4.52 10.33
CA ARG A 446 4.76 -4.23 9.60
C ARG A 446 3.57 -4.94 10.26
N GLY A 447 3.71 -6.23 10.59
CA GLY A 447 2.70 -6.96 11.34
C GLY A 447 2.36 -6.32 12.69
N SER A 448 3.37 -5.81 13.41
CA SER A 448 3.16 -5.09 14.67
C SER A 448 2.32 -3.82 14.47
N VAL A 449 2.58 -3.03 13.42
CA VAL A 449 1.76 -1.85 13.10
C VAL A 449 0.31 -2.24 12.78
N THR A 450 0.11 -3.28 11.97
CA THR A 450 -1.23 -3.80 11.68
C THR A 450 -1.97 -4.19 12.95
N GLU A 451 -1.30 -4.86 13.89
CA GLU A 451 -1.89 -5.21 15.19
C GLU A 451 -2.26 -3.98 16.03
N VAL A 452 -1.43 -2.92 16.04
CA VAL A 452 -1.78 -1.65 16.70
C VAL A 452 -3.01 -1.00 16.08
N LEU A 453 -3.15 -1.02 14.74
CA LEU A 453 -4.36 -0.55 14.07
C LEU A 453 -5.59 -1.39 14.46
N GLY A 454 -5.39 -2.67 14.81
CA GLY A 454 -6.41 -3.51 15.44
C GLY A 454 -6.82 -3.01 16.82
N PHE A 455 -5.86 -2.57 17.66
CA PHE A 455 -6.19 -1.99 18.96
C PHE A 455 -6.91 -0.64 18.87
N PHE A 456 -6.56 0.21 17.90
CA PHE A 456 -7.33 1.44 17.65
C PHE A 456 -8.80 1.13 17.35
N ARG A 457 -9.06 0.09 16.56
CA ARG A 457 -10.42 -0.35 16.28
C ARG A 457 -11.13 -0.83 17.55
N LEU A 458 -10.48 -1.68 18.33
CA LEU A 458 -11.02 -2.21 19.57
C LEU A 458 -11.48 -1.08 20.51
N VAL A 459 -10.63 -0.06 20.70
CA VAL A 459 -10.92 1.10 21.54
C VAL A 459 -11.95 2.05 20.93
N ALA A 460 -12.08 2.10 19.60
CA ALA A 460 -13.01 3.01 18.93
C ALA A 460 -14.44 2.46 18.79
N LEU A 461 -14.63 1.14 18.92
CA LEU A 461 -15.94 0.50 18.82
C LEU A 461 -16.69 0.43 20.17
N ASP A 462 -15.95 0.38 21.27
CA ASP A 462 -16.46 0.44 22.64
C ASP A 462 -16.46 1.89 23.15
#